data_AF-A0A6N1YG31-F1
#
_entry.id   AF-A0A6N1YG31-F1
#
_cell.length_a   1.000
_cell.length_b   1.000
_cell.length_c   1.000
_cell.angle_alpha   90.00
_cell.angle_beta   90.00
_cell.angle_gamma   90.00
#
_symmetry.space_group_name_H-M   'P 1'
#
loop_
_entity.id
_entity.type
_entity.pdbx_description
1 polymer ?
#
loop_
_entity_poly.entity_id
_entity_poly.type
_entity_poly.pdbx_seq_one_letter_code
_entity_poly.pdbx_strand_id
1 'polypeptide(L)'
;MDKQKYAIFFPIILFIVFDISALLINYWISDSLSKSALTINLAGRQRMLSQRISKSLLLVKLGPTDTEKQTARTELKTAIQLFDNTLKAFEEGGNTLDGDHKPVFISAIKPSQARQHLAQGRQLWTILQPSILLSLDPATSTATLLDQAIKNTLQHNLALLESMRQMTLVLEQEANRKIQLLRLIQSAALVLALLTFLYITGRLIKNKHIASKNNQALNAVFNTIETSIIIYNEAKEIIFSNQAANQLFQYPDGIPNRLSINNILTFHKSSPIGHTRRGISFPIKIECQKNIFKGIPSVICTIHDVTKQKEKEENLRKIAFHDPLTGLAKECA
;
A
#
# COMPACT_ATOMS: atom_id res chain seq x y z
N MET A 1 -6.08 1.00 -28.27
CA MET A 1 -5.40 0.11 -27.31
C MET A 1 -5.06 0.83 -25.99
N ASP A 2 -4.84 2.16 -25.99
CA ASP A 2 -4.45 2.90 -24.79
C ASP A 2 -5.54 3.10 -23.73
N LYS A 3 -6.80 3.40 -24.11
CA LYS A 3 -7.90 3.60 -23.14
C LYS A 3 -8.13 2.39 -22.21
N GLN A 4 -7.83 1.17 -22.67
CA GLN A 4 -8.03 -0.06 -21.91
C GLN A 4 -6.93 -0.29 -20.86
N LYS A 5 -5.69 0.15 -21.15
CA LYS A 5 -4.57 0.12 -20.20
C LYS A 5 -4.83 1.08 -19.03
N TYR A 6 -5.21 2.33 -19.32
CA TYR A 6 -5.51 3.33 -18.27
C TYR A 6 -6.61 2.87 -17.33
N ALA A 7 -7.60 2.13 -17.83
CA ALA A 7 -8.71 1.67 -17.02
C ALA A 7 -8.32 0.58 -15.99
N ILE A 8 -7.17 -0.10 -16.14
CA ILE A 8 -6.63 -1.07 -15.17
C ILE A 8 -5.55 -0.41 -14.29
N PHE A 9 -4.65 0.37 -14.89
CA PHE A 9 -3.56 1.00 -14.15
C PHE A 9 -4.03 2.10 -13.19
N PHE A 10 -5.07 2.87 -13.55
CA PHE A 10 -5.55 3.96 -12.71
C PHE A 10 -6.03 3.49 -11.32
N PRO A 11 -6.92 2.48 -11.19
CA PRO A 11 -7.31 1.96 -9.88
C PRO A 11 -6.14 1.37 -9.07
N ILE A 12 -5.17 0.73 -9.74
CA ILE A 12 -3.99 0.15 -9.07
C ILE A 12 -3.12 1.25 -8.47
N ILE A 13 -2.86 2.31 -9.24
CA ILE A 13 -2.13 3.48 -8.75
C ILE A 13 -2.89 4.12 -7.58
N LEU A 14 -4.21 4.28 -7.71
CA LEU A 14 -5.04 4.85 -6.65
C LEU A 14 -5.00 3.99 -5.37
N PHE A 15 -5.04 2.67 -5.50
CA PHE A 15 -4.89 1.73 -4.38
C PHE A 15 -3.56 1.91 -3.66
N ILE A 16 -2.44 1.92 -4.41
CA ILE A 16 -1.10 2.14 -3.86
C ILE A 16 -1.00 3.50 -3.17
N VAL A 17 -1.57 4.56 -3.76
CA VAL A 17 -1.57 5.90 -3.16
C VAL A 17 -2.33 5.92 -1.83
N PHE A 18 -3.49 5.27 -1.74
CA PHE A 18 -4.23 5.18 -0.49
C PHE A 18 -3.45 4.42 0.59
N ASP A 19 -2.82 3.29 0.26
CA ASP A 19 -2.02 2.52 1.21
C ASP A 19 -0.81 3.31 1.72
N ILE A 20 -0.05 3.95 0.82
CA ILE A 20 1.10 4.79 1.19
C ILE A 20 0.63 5.96 2.05
N SER A 21 -0.48 6.62 1.69
CA SER A 21 -1.02 7.72 2.48
C SER A 21 -1.42 7.28 3.89
N ALA A 22 -2.05 6.11 4.03
CA ALA A 22 -2.44 5.55 5.32
C ALA A 22 -1.22 5.22 6.20
N LEU A 23 -0.13 4.70 5.60
CA LEU A 23 1.13 4.44 6.29
C LEU A 23 1.81 5.73 6.75
N LEU A 24 1.88 6.75 5.89
CA LEU A 24 2.47 8.04 6.24
C LEU A 24 1.67 8.74 7.35
N ILE A 25 0.34 8.70 7.29
CA ILE A 25 -0.53 9.22 8.35
C ILE A 25 -0.28 8.47 9.66
N ASN A 26 -0.13 7.15 9.64
CA ASN A 26 0.16 6.34 10.83
C ASN A 26 1.48 6.77 11.50
N TYR A 27 2.55 6.90 10.71
CA TYR A 27 3.82 7.39 11.21
C TYR A 27 3.70 8.79 11.84
N TRP A 28 2.97 9.70 11.17
CA TRP A 28 2.75 11.06 11.66
C TRP A 28 1.92 11.11 12.95
N ILE A 29 0.88 10.26 13.08
CA ILE A 29 0.11 10.10 14.33
C ILE A 29 1.02 9.68 15.47
N SER A 30 1.94 8.73 15.24
CA SER A 30 2.85 8.23 16.27
C SER A 30 3.79 9.33 16.79
N ASP A 31 4.40 10.11 15.90
CA ASP A 31 5.25 11.25 16.27
C ASP A 31 4.47 12.34 17.01
N SER A 32 3.27 12.70 16.49
CA SER A 32 2.40 13.67 17.15
C SER A 32 1.97 13.21 18.54
N LEU A 33 1.67 11.92 18.72
CA LEU A 33 1.29 11.34 20.00
C LEU A 33 2.44 11.43 21.01
N SER A 34 3.66 11.11 20.60
CA SER A 34 4.85 11.21 21.46
C SER A 34 5.09 12.64 21.96
N LYS A 35 5.06 13.62 21.05
CA LYS A 35 5.24 15.06 21.39
C LYS A 35 4.12 15.57 22.31
N SER A 36 2.87 15.21 22.02
CA SER A 36 1.73 15.56 22.86
C SER A 36 1.85 14.93 24.25
N ALA A 37 2.23 13.65 24.35
CA ALA A 37 2.38 12.94 25.61
C ALA A 37 3.47 13.59 26.50
N LEU A 38 4.61 13.94 25.93
CA LEU A 38 5.67 14.67 26.65
C LEU A 38 5.15 16.01 27.20
N THR A 39 4.50 16.80 26.35
CA THR A 39 3.95 18.11 26.73
C THR A 39 2.89 17.99 27.84
N ILE A 40 1.98 17.01 27.73
CA ILE A 40 0.93 16.73 28.72
C ILE A 40 1.55 16.30 30.05
N ASN A 41 2.56 15.41 30.03
CA ASN A 41 3.25 14.97 31.25
C ASN A 41 3.92 16.15 31.97
N LEU A 42 4.64 16.99 31.23
CA LEU A 42 5.27 18.19 31.78
C LEU A 42 4.23 19.18 32.35
N ALA A 43 3.07 19.32 31.71
CA ALA A 43 1.97 20.15 32.20
C ALA A 43 1.37 19.56 33.48
N GLY A 44 1.14 18.24 33.53
CA GLY A 44 0.71 17.53 34.73
C GLY A 44 1.71 17.69 35.88
N ARG A 45 3.01 17.70 35.58
CA ARG A 45 4.07 17.95 36.57
C ARG A 45 3.98 19.35 37.17
N GLN A 46 3.54 20.38 36.43
CA GLN A 46 3.35 21.72 37.00
C GLN A 46 2.33 21.71 38.15
N ARG A 47 1.26 20.92 38.04
CA ARG A 47 0.29 20.75 39.13
C ARG A 47 0.96 20.18 40.37
N MET A 48 1.73 19.11 40.23
CA MET A 48 2.47 18.50 41.34
C MET A 48 3.49 19.47 41.94
N LEU A 49 4.27 20.17 41.10
CA LEU A 49 5.27 21.14 41.55
C LEU A 49 4.64 22.31 42.30
N SER A 50 3.47 22.81 41.89
CA SER A 50 2.75 23.87 42.64
C SER A 50 2.43 23.45 44.09
N GLN A 51 2.04 22.19 44.27
CA GLN A 51 1.74 21.63 45.60
C GLN A 51 3.02 21.33 46.37
N ARG A 52 4.05 20.84 45.68
CA ARG A 52 5.37 20.59 46.27
C ARG A 52 5.99 21.88 46.80
N ILE A 53 5.93 22.98 46.03
CA ILE A 53 6.36 24.32 46.46
C ILE A 53 5.61 24.73 47.74
N SER A 54 4.28 24.62 47.73
CA SER A 54 3.46 24.98 48.90
C SER A 54 3.82 24.14 50.14
N LYS A 55 3.98 22.83 49.97
CA LYS A 55 4.36 21.90 51.03
C LYS A 55 5.75 22.19 51.57
N SER A 56 6.76 22.28 50.70
CA SER A 56 8.15 22.50 51.13
C SER A 56 8.29 23.87 51.82
N LEU A 57 7.56 24.90 51.38
CA LEU A 57 7.52 26.19 52.07
C LEU A 57 7.00 26.08 53.50
N LEU A 58 5.92 25.32 53.73
CA LEU A 58 5.42 25.07 55.08
C LEU A 58 6.43 24.28 55.93
N LEU A 59 7.11 23.29 55.34
CA LEU A 59 8.13 22.51 56.04
C LEU A 59 9.36 23.33 56.43
N VAL A 60 9.71 24.37 55.67
CA VAL A 60 10.77 25.32 56.08
C VAL A 60 10.43 25.99 57.41
N LYS A 61 9.14 26.28 57.68
CA LYS A 61 8.69 26.86 58.95
C LYS A 61 8.51 25.80 60.05
N LEU A 62 7.89 24.68 59.72
CA LEU A 62 7.42 23.68 60.69
C LEU A 62 8.44 22.57 60.99
N GLY A 63 9.56 22.51 60.27
CA GLY A 63 10.58 21.48 60.46
C GLY A 63 11.09 21.44 61.91
N PRO A 64 11.08 20.26 62.57
CA PRO A 64 11.50 20.16 63.97
C PRO A 64 13.01 20.33 64.16
N THR A 65 13.82 19.92 63.17
CA THR A 65 15.28 20.06 63.18
C THR A 65 15.79 21.00 62.09
N ASP A 66 16.97 21.58 62.29
CA ASP A 66 17.61 22.42 61.26
C ASP A 66 17.96 21.63 60.00
N THR A 67 18.29 20.34 60.14
CA THR A 67 18.53 19.42 59.00
C THR A 67 17.29 19.26 58.13
N GLU A 68 16.11 19.09 58.72
CA GLU A 68 14.85 18.97 57.98
C GLU A 68 14.46 20.30 57.33
N LYS A 69 14.63 21.42 58.02
CA LYS A 69 14.41 22.75 57.42
C LYS A 69 15.32 22.98 56.23
N GLN A 70 16.59 22.59 56.31
CA GLN A 70 17.54 22.73 55.21
C GLN A 70 17.20 21.82 54.03
N THR A 71 16.74 20.60 54.31
CA THR A 71 16.23 19.68 53.28
C THR A 71 15.02 20.28 52.57
N ALA A 72 14.06 20.83 53.32
CA ALA A 72 12.89 21.51 52.77
C ALA A 72 13.24 22.76 51.95
N ARG A 73 14.23 23.56 52.40
CA ARG A 73 14.75 24.71 51.64
C ARG A 73 15.33 24.28 50.30
N THR A 74 16.07 23.17 50.29
CA THR A 74 16.71 22.64 49.08
C THR A 74 15.66 22.13 48.10
N GLU A 75 14.71 21.32 48.58
CA GLU A 75 13.57 20.83 47.80
C GLU A 75 12.75 21.98 47.22
N LEU A 76 12.46 23.01 48.02
CA LEU A 76 11.73 24.19 47.59
C LEU A 76 12.45 24.94 46.47
N LYS A 77 13.76 25.18 46.61
CA LYS A 77 14.56 25.83 45.55
C LYS A 77 14.52 25.04 44.24
N THR A 78 14.72 23.72 44.31
CA THR A 78 14.65 22.85 43.13
C THR A 78 13.26 22.88 42.48
N ALA A 79 12.19 22.81 43.29
CA ALA A 79 10.83 22.83 42.78
C ALA A 79 10.48 24.16 42.10
N ILE A 80 10.88 25.30 42.70
CA ILE A 80 10.72 26.65 42.12
C ILE A 80 11.43 26.74 40.77
N GLN A 81 12.71 26.34 40.71
CA GLN A 81 13.50 26.40 39.48
C GLN A 81 12.88 25.53 38.37
N LEU A 82 12.49 24.30 38.69
CA LEU A 82 11.91 23.40 37.70
C LEU A 82 10.53 23.88 37.21
N PHE A 83 9.71 24.43 38.12
CA PHE A 83 8.42 25.03 37.79
C PHE A 83 8.60 26.22 36.85
N ASP A 84 9.43 27.20 37.23
CA ASP A 84 9.65 28.43 36.46
C ASP A 84 10.26 28.14 35.07
N ASN A 85 11.27 27.27 35.00
CA ASN A 85 11.89 26.87 33.73
C ASN A 85 10.88 26.19 32.80
N THR A 86 10.03 25.31 33.34
CA THR A 86 9.02 24.61 32.52
C THR A 86 7.93 25.59 32.06
N LEU A 87 7.50 26.51 32.93
CA LEU A 87 6.49 27.51 32.61
C LEU A 87 6.97 28.44 31.48
N LYS A 88 8.22 28.90 31.55
CA LYS A 88 8.86 29.69 30.50
C LYS A 88 8.97 28.92 29.18
N ALA A 89 9.38 27.65 29.25
CA ALA A 89 9.45 26.78 28.07
C ALA A 89 8.07 26.55 27.43
N PHE A 90 6.97 26.56 28.21
CA PHE A 90 5.62 26.52 27.64
C PHE A 90 5.20 27.82 26.95
N GLU A 91 5.67 28.98 27.42
CA GLU A 91 5.34 30.29 26.83
C GLU A 91 6.11 30.55 25.53
N GLU A 92 7.43 30.39 25.57
CA GLU A 92 8.36 30.79 24.51
C GLU A 92 8.83 29.61 23.65
N GLY A 93 8.71 28.39 24.16
CA GLY A 93 9.47 27.24 23.66
C GLY A 93 10.90 27.23 24.23
N GLY A 94 11.48 26.05 24.37
CA GLY A 94 12.84 25.93 24.90
C GLY A 94 13.12 24.59 25.55
N ASN A 95 14.27 24.52 26.22
CA ASN A 95 14.69 23.34 26.95
C ASN A 95 14.14 23.36 28.39
N THR A 96 13.65 22.22 28.84
CA THR A 96 13.33 21.94 30.24
C THR A 96 13.83 20.54 30.59
N LEU A 97 13.62 20.09 31.82
CA LEU A 97 13.93 18.71 32.22
C LEU A 97 12.67 17.85 32.16
N ASP A 98 12.78 16.58 31.81
CA ASP A 98 11.68 15.61 31.91
C ASP A 98 11.59 15.00 33.33
N GLY A 99 10.76 13.95 33.51
CA GLY A 99 10.60 13.26 34.79
C GLY A 99 11.89 12.57 35.29
N ASP A 100 12.80 12.23 34.39
CA ASP A 100 14.09 11.58 34.68
C ASP A 100 15.23 12.61 34.84
N HIS A 101 14.90 13.91 34.90
CA HIS A 101 15.87 15.01 34.91
C HIS A 101 16.74 15.09 33.65
N LYS A 102 16.26 14.56 32.51
CA LYS A 102 16.95 14.67 31.22
C LYS A 102 16.50 15.93 30.48
N PRO A 103 17.42 16.62 29.78
CA PRO A 103 17.06 17.79 28.99
C PRO A 103 16.17 17.39 27.81
N VAL A 104 15.03 18.06 27.69
CA VAL A 104 14.07 17.89 26.62
C VAL A 104 13.68 19.24 26.04
N PHE A 105 13.54 19.31 24.73
CA PHE A 105 13.05 20.50 24.04
C PHE A 105 11.54 20.42 23.86
N ILE A 106 10.82 21.48 24.23
CA ILE A 106 9.40 21.63 23.94
C ILE A 106 9.14 22.88 23.11
N SER A 107 8.16 22.77 22.23
CA SER A 107 7.64 23.94 21.50
C SER A 107 6.68 24.72 22.37
N ALA A 108 6.60 26.04 22.15
CA ALA A 108 5.60 26.88 22.79
C ALA A 108 4.19 26.32 22.62
N ILE A 109 3.38 26.41 23.67
CA ILE A 109 1.96 26.02 23.64
C ILE A 109 1.26 26.88 22.59
N LYS A 110 0.61 26.23 21.62
CA LYS A 110 -0.12 26.91 20.52
C LYS A 110 -1.63 27.08 20.78
N PRO A 111 -2.36 26.10 21.36
CA PRO A 111 -3.80 26.25 21.56
C PRO A 111 -4.15 27.49 22.39
N SER A 112 -5.06 28.31 21.89
CA SER A 112 -5.42 29.61 22.50
C SER A 112 -5.96 29.46 23.93
N GLN A 113 -6.84 28.48 24.16
CA GLN A 113 -7.38 28.17 25.49
C GLN A 113 -6.27 27.73 26.47
N ALA A 114 -5.33 26.89 26.02
CA ALA A 114 -4.21 26.48 26.87
C ALA A 114 -3.28 27.66 27.19
N ARG A 115 -3.03 28.55 26.22
CA ARG A 115 -2.29 29.80 26.45
C ARG A 115 -2.97 30.72 27.45
N GLN A 116 -4.29 30.79 27.46
CA GLN A 116 -5.03 31.60 28.44
C GLN A 116 -4.79 31.09 29.87
N HIS A 117 -4.90 29.78 30.10
CA HIS A 117 -4.63 29.19 31.40
C HIS A 117 -3.15 29.26 31.80
N LEU A 118 -2.24 29.15 30.84
CA LEU A 118 -0.81 29.39 31.04
C LEU A 118 -0.56 30.82 31.53
N ALA A 119 -1.15 31.83 30.86
CA ALA A 119 -1.01 33.23 31.23
C ALA A 119 -1.60 33.53 32.63
N GLN A 120 -2.77 32.96 32.95
CA GLN A 120 -3.35 33.05 34.31
C GLN A 120 -2.41 32.46 35.37
N GLY A 121 -1.87 31.26 35.09
CA GLY A 121 -0.88 30.62 35.95
C GLY A 121 0.38 31.46 36.12
N ARG A 122 0.87 32.07 35.04
CA ARG A 122 2.04 32.98 35.08
C ARG A 122 1.77 34.21 35.92
N GLN A 123 0.61 34.84 35.78
CA GLN A 123 0.22 35.98 36.60
C GLN A 123 0.20 35.62 38.09
N LEU A 124 -0.41 34.49 38.46
CA LEU A 124 -0.41 34.00 39.83
C LEU A 124 1.01 33.69 40.32
N TRP A 125 1.84 33.10 39.47
CA TRP A 125 3.23 32.80 39.79
C TRP A 125 4.07 34.07 40.03
N THR A 126 3.88 35.12 39.23
CA THR A 126 4.57 36.41 39.44
C THR A 126 4.19 37.09 40.76
N ILE A 127 3.01 36.81 41.31
CA ILE A 127 2.58 37.28 42.64
C ILE A 127 3.23 36.45 43.76
N LEU A 128 3.40 35.14 43.56
CA LEU A 128 3.89 34.20 44.57
C LEU A 128 5.42 34.16 44.65
N GLN A 129 6.09 33.98 43.51
CA GLN A 129 7.52 33.67 43.42
C GLN A 129 8.41 34.67 44.18
N PRO A 130 8.24 36.01 44.06
CA PRO A 130 9.14 36.95 44.72
C PRO A 130 9.07 36.84 46.25
N SER A 131 7.87 36.66 46.81
CA SER A 131 7.68 36.51 48.26
C SER A 131 8.34 35.24 48.80
N ILE A 132 8.29 34.15 48.02
CA ILE A 132 8.94 32.89 48.39
C ILE A 132 10.45 33.02 48.30
N LEU A 133 10.98 33.61 47.21
CA LEU A 133 12.42 33.78 47.04
C LEU A 133 13.04 34.68 48.11
N LEU A 134 12.37 35.78 48.47
CA LEU A 134 12.81 36.68 49.52
C LEU A 134 12.87 35.97 50.89
N SER A 135 11.92 35.06 51.16
CA SER A 135 11.94 34.25 52.40
C SER A 135 13.06 33.20 52.46
N LEU A 136 13.74 32.92 51.34
CA LEU A 136 14.80 31.92 51.23
C LEU A 136 16.21 32.50 51.16
N ASP A 137 16.34 33.81 51.00
CA ASP A 137 17.63 34.49 50.94
C ASP A 137 18.28 34.52 52.33
N PRO A 138 19.48 33.93 52.51
CA PRO A 138 20.18 33.91 53.80
C PRO A 138 20.45 35.30 54.39
N ALA A 139 20.58 36.34 53.55
CA ALA A 139 20.92 37.69 54.00
C ALA A 139 19.71 38.48 54.51
N THR A 140 18.51 38.18 54.02
CA THR A 140 17.29 38.96 54.29
C THR A 140 16.17 38.14 54.96
N SER A 141 16.26 36.81 54.95
CA SER A 141 15.26 35.90 55.52
C SER A 141 15.00 36.17 57.00
N THR A 142 13.79 36.60 57.32
CA THR A 142 13.27 36.74 58.69
C THR A 142 12.02 35.88 58.89
N ALA A 143 11.69 35.56 60.14
CA ALA A 143 10.48 34.79 60.46
C ALA A 143 9.20 35.48 59.96
N THR A 144 9.15 36.81 59.99
CA THR A 144 8.02 37.60 59.49
C THR A 144 7.87 37.51 57.97
N LEU A 145 8.97 37.56 57.21
CA LEU A 145 8.94 37.39 55.75
C LEU A 145 8.51 35.97 55.35
N LEU A 146 8.94 34.95 56.09
CA LEU A 146 8.50 33.57 55.87
C LEU A 146 6.99 33.42 56.11
N ASP A 147 6.47 34.04 57.17
CA ASP A 147 5.04 34.03 57.49
C ASP A 147 4.19 34.75 56.44
N GLN A 148 4.70 35.87 55.91
CA GLN A 148 4.08 36.58 54.79
C GLN A 148 4.08 35.73 53.51
N ALA A 149 5.18 35.07 53.18
CA ALA A 149 5.28 34.18 52.02
C ALA A 149 4.31 33.00 52.12
N ILE A 150 4.19 32.39 53.31
CA ILE A 150 3.23 31.32 53.58
C ILE A 150 1.79 31.82 53.42
N LYS A 151 1.44 32.96 54.03
CA LYS A 151 0.10 33.54 53.91
C LYS A 151 -0.26 33.85 52.46
N ASN A 152 0.67 34.45 51.71
CA ASN A 152 0.49 34.75 50.30
C ASN A 152 0.30 33.48 49.46
N THR A 153 1.08 32.43 49.76
CA THR A 153 0.98 31.13 49.09
C THR A 153 -0.35 30.44 49.38
N LEU A 154 -0.79 30.40 50.64
CA LEU A 154 -2.07 29.79 51.02
C LEU A 154 -3.27 30.48 50.34
N GLN A 155 -3.18 31.79 50.09
CA GLN A 155 -4.24 32.56 49.44
C GLN A 155 -4.38 32.23 47.94
N HIS A 156 -3.29 31.90 47.25
CA HIS A 156 -3.30 31.76 45.77
C HIS A 156 -2.94 30.36 45.25
N ASN A 157 -2.50 29.42 46.10
CA ASN A 157 -2.02 28.10 45.66
C ASN A 157 -3.09 27.28 44.93
N LEU A 158 -4.35 27.33 45.36
CA LEU A 158 -5.45 26.58 44.74
C LEU A 158 -5.79 27.16 43.37
N ALA A 159 -5.74 28.49 43.22
CA ALA A 159 -5.93 29.15 41.93
C ALA A 159 -4.80 28.79 40.94
N LEU A 160 -3.56 28.70 41.42
CA LEU A 160 -2.42 28.27 40.60
C LEU A 160 -2.57 26.80 40.19
N LEU A 161 -2.92 25.93 41.14
CA LEU A 161 -3.19 24.52 40.88
C LEU A 161 -4.28 24.33 39.83
N GLU A 162 -5.37 25.08 39.97
CA GLU A 162 -6.51 25.04 39.05
C GLU A 162 -6.12 25.52 37.65
N SER A 163 -5.35 26.61 37.55
CA SER A 163 -4.84 27.10 36.27
C SER A 163 -3.97 26.05 35.56
N MET A 164 -3.07 25.39 36.29
CA MET A 164 -2.25 24.30 35.74
C MET A 164 -3.10 23.08 35.36
N ARG A 165 -4.12 22.75 36.16
CA ARG A 165 -5.06 21.66 35.86
C ARG A 165 -5.82 21.90 34.58
N GLN A 166 -6.39 23.09 34.41
CA GLN A 166 -7.15 23.46 33.22
C GLN A 166 -6.26 23.48 31.97
N MET A 167 -5.04 24.02 32.10
CA MET A 167 -4.05 23.95 31.02
C MET A 167 -3.76 22.50 30.59
N THR A 168 -3.51 21.59 31.53
CA THR A 168 -3.30 20.16 31.23
C THR A 168 -4.50 19.55 30.52
N LEU A 169 -5.72 19.80 31.01
CA LEU A 169 -6.96 19.26 30.42
C LEU A 169 -7.18 19.75 28.99
N VAL A 170 -6.96 21.03 28.71
CA VAL A 170 -7.10 21.57 27.36
C VAL A 170 -6.07 20.94 26.42
N LEU A 171 -4.83 20.75 26.86
CA LEU A 171 -3.80 20.08 26.06
C LEU A 171 -4.17 18.62 25.75
N GLU A 172 -4.71 17.89 26.72
CA GLU A 172 -5.20 16.52 26.53
C GLU A 172 -6.36 16.46 25.53
N GLN A 173 -7.35 17.35 25.68
CA GLN A 173 -8.51 17.40 24.79
C GLN A 173 -8.12 17.74 23.35
N GLU A 174 -7.24 18.73 23.14
CA GLU A 174 -6.75 19.11 21.83
C GLU A 174 -5.93 18.00 21.16
N ALA A 175 -5.06 17.33 21.91
CA ALA A 175 -4.30 16.19 21.40
C ALA A 175 -5.24 15.05 20.97
N ASN A 176 -6.21 14.70 21.81
CA ASN A 176 -7.18 13.65 21.52
C ASN A 176 -8.06 13.97 20.31
N ARG A 177 -8.54 15.22 20.20
CA ARG A 177 -9.37 15.65 19.07
C ARG A 177 -8.61 15.55 17.75
N LYS A 178 -7.35 16.01 17.71
CA LYS A 178 -6.50 15.89 16.51
C LYS A 178 -6.28 14.43 16.13
N ILE A 179 -5.95 13.58 17.10
CA ILE A 179 -5.73 12.14 16.87
C ILE A 179 -7.00 11.46 16.36
N GLN A 180 -8.18 11.78 16.90
CA GLN A 180 -9.45 11.20 16.45
C GLN A 180 -9.77 11.56 15.00
N LEU A 181 -9.59 12.82 14.60
CA LEU A 181 -9.80 13.25 13.21
C LEU A 181 -8.87 12.51 12.25
N LEU A 182 -7.58 12.37 12.60
CA LEU A 182 -6.61 11.64 11.77
C LEU A 182 -6.95 10.16 11.65
N ARG A 183 -7.39 9.53 12.75
CA ARG A 183 -7.86 8.13 12.73
C ARG A 183 -9.08 7.95 11.85
N LEU A 184 -10.03 8.88 11.87
CA LEU A 184 -11.21 8.82 10.99
C LEU A 184 -10.82 8.91 9.52
N ILE A 185 -9.93 9.85 9.16
CA ILE A 185 -9.39 9.98 7.80
C ILE A 185 -8.67 8.70 7.38
N GLN A 186 -7.85 8.13 8.26
CA GLN A 186 -7.13 6.87 8.02
C GLN A 186 -8.11 5.69 7.80
N SER A 187 -9.14 5.56 8.65
CA SER A 187 -10.17 4.54 8.49
C SER A 187 -10.91 4.68 7.17
N ALA A 188 -11.25 5.92 6.78
CA ALA A 188 -11.88 6.18 5.48
C ALA A 188 -10.96 5.81 4.30
N ALA A 189 -9.67 6.17 4.36
CA ALA A 189 -8.69 5.81 3.34
C ALA A 189 -8.52 4.29 3.20
N LEU A 190 -8.48 3.56 4.32
CA LEU A 190 -8.40 2.10 4.33
C LEU A 190 -9.64 1.44 3.72
N VAL A 191 -10.84 1.94 4.05
CA VAL A 191 -12.09 1.44 3.46
C VAL A 191 -12.10 1.71 1.96
N LEU A 192 -11.67 2.89 1.51
CA LEU A 192 -11.55 3.21 0.09
C LEU A 192 -10.53 2.30 -0.62
N ALA A 193 -9.38 2.03 -0.02
CA ALA A 193 -8.39 1.08 -0.55
C ALA A 193 -8.99 -0.34 -0.67
N LEU A 194 -9.78 -0.79 0.31
CA LEU A 194 -10.45 -2.08 0.24
C LEU A 194 -11.48 -2.12 -0.90
N LEU A 195 -12.27 -1.05 -1.08
CA LEU A 195 -13.24 -0.96 -2.16
C LEU A 195 -12.57 -0.93 -3.54
N THR A 196 -11.45 -0.22 -3.69
CA THR A 196 -10.69 -0.22 -4.96
C THR A 196 -10.08 -1.59 -5.24
N PHE A 197 -9.56 -2.29 -4.22
CA PHE A 197 -9.06 -3.65 -4.34
C PHE A 197 -10.14 -4.64 -4.79
N LEU A 198 -11.33 -4.60 -4.17
CA LEU A 198 -12.47 -5.43 -4.55
C LEU A 198 -12.92 -5.13 -5.99
N TYR A 199 -12.96 -3.86 -6.38
CA TYR A 199 -13.26 -3.43 -7.74
C TYR A 199 -12.24 -3.99 -8.75
N ILE A 200 -10.93 -3.86 -8.49
CA ILE A 200 -9.86 -4.37 -9.34
C ILE A 200 -9.99 -5.89 -9.50
N THR A 201 -10.11 -6.60 -8.39
CA THR A 201 -10.19 -8.07 -8.37
C THR A 201 -11.42 -8.56 -9.13
N GLY A 202 -12.60 -7.98 -8.85
CA GLY A 202 -13.84 -8.33 -9.55
C GLY A 202 -13.77 -8.07 -11.05
N ARG A 203 -13.12 -6.98 -11.47
CA ARG A 203 -12.91 -6.67 -12.88
C ARG A 203 -11.94 -7.62 -13.57
N LEU A 204 -10.83 -7.99 -12.92
CA LEU A 204 -9.87 -8.96 -13.45
C LEU A 204 -10.53 -10.34 -13.66
N ILE A 205 -11.38 -10.77 -12.72
CA ILE A 205 -12.16 -12.02 -12.83
C ILE A 205 -13.13 -11.94 -14.02
N LYS A 206 -13.90 -10.84 -14.16
CA LYS A 206 -14.82 -10.63 -15.29
C LYS A 206 -14.09 -10.65 -16.63
N ASN A 207 -12.95 -9.97 -16.73
CA ASN A 207 -12.14 -9.95 -17.95
C ASN A 207 -11.62 -11.34 -18.34
N LYS A 208 -11.22 -12.18 -17.36
CA LYS A 208 -10.83 -13.58 -17.62
C LYS A 208 -11.99 -14.39 -18.20
N HIS A 209 -13.20 -14.24 -17.66
CA HIS A 209 -14.38 -14.94 -18.19
C HIS A 209 -14.73 -14.51 -19.62
N ILE A 210 -14.67 -13.21 -19.91
CA ILE A 210 -14.92 -12.70 -21.28
C ILE A 210 -13.86 -13.23 -22.25
N ALA A 211 -12.58 -13.22 -21.86
CA ALA A 211 -11.50 -13.76 -22.67
C ALA A 211 -11.68 -15.27 -22.94
N SER A 212 -12.17 -16.03 -21.96
CA SER A 212 -12.48 -17.46 -22.14
C SER A 212 -13.60 -17.67 -23.16
N LYS A 213 -14.71 -16.93 -23.06
CA LYS A 213 -15.82 -17.00 -24.04
C LYS A 213 -15.37 -16.65 -25.45
N ASN A 214 -14.57 -15.59 -25.61
CA ASN A 214 -14.04 -15.21 -26.93
C ASN A 214 -13.15 -16.31 -27.52
N ASN A 215 -12.32 -16.97 -26.70
CA ASN A 215 -11.52 -18.12 -27.15
C ASN A 215 -12.38 -19.30 -27.57
N GLN A 216 -13.48 -19.59 -26.86
CA GLN A 216 -14.42 -20.65 -27.24
C GLN A 216 -15.10 -20.35 -28.58
N ALA A 217 -15.58 -19.13 -28.79
CA ALA A 217 -16.20 -18.73 -30.05
C ALA A 217 -15.23 -18.83 -31.23
N LEU A 218 -13.99 -18.38 -31.05
CA LEU A 218 -12.94 -18.50 -32.07
C LEU A 218 -12.61 -19.95 -32.40
N ASN A 219 -12.47 -20.81 -31.39
CA ASN A 219 -12.28 -22.25 -31.62
C ASN A 219 -13.48 -22.89 -32.35
N ALA A 220 -14.72 -22.46 -32.04
CA ALA A 220 -15.92 -22.94 -32.72
C ALA A 220 -15.91 -22.56 -34.21
N VAL A 221 -15.58 -21.31 -34.55
CA VAL A 221 -15.45 -20.86 -35.94
C VAL A 221 -14.39 -21.67 -36.70
N PHE A 222 -13.24 -21.94 -36.09
CA PHE A 222 -12.22 -22.77 -36.74
C PHE A 222 -12.68 -24.22 -36.96
N ASN A 223 -13.50 -24.76 -36.07
CA ASN A 223 -14.03 -26.12 -36.20
C ASN A 223 -15.18 -26.23 -37.22
N THR A 224 -15.91 -25.16 -37.51
CA THR A 224 -16.94 -25.17 -38.57
C THR A 224 -16.36 -25.06 -39.98
N ILE A 225 -15.09 -24.66 -40.12
CA ILE A 225 -14.42 -24.61 -41.41
C ILE A 225 -14.12 -26.06 -41.86
N GLU A 226 -14.65 -26.44 -43.02
CA GLU A 226 -14.45 -27.78 -43.63
C GLU A 226 -13.01 -28.01 -44.08
N THR A 227 -12.22 -26.95 -44.25
CA THR A 227 -10.81 -27.06 -44.63
C THR A 227 -9.95 -27.41 -43.42
N SER A 228 -9.00 -28.33 -43.60
CA SER A 228 -8.07 -28.73 -42.54
C SER A 228 -7.10 -27.59 -42.21
N ILE A 229 -7.14 -27.11 -40.97
CA ILE A 229 -6.27 -26.07 -40.44
C ILE A 229 -5.39 -26.65 -39.35
N ILE A 230 -4.08 -26.49 -39.50
CA ILE A 230 -3.07 -26.80 -38.47
C ILE A 230 -2.25 -25.55 -38.21
N ILE A 231 -2.04 -25.23 -36.94
CA ILE A 231 -1.20 -24.11 -36.51
C ILE A 231 -0.06 -24.67 -35.67
N TYR A 232 1.18 -24.27 -35.98
CA TYR A 232 2.37 -24.67 -35.23
C TYR A 232 3.26 -23.47 -34.87
N ASN A 233 4.04 -23.60 -33.79
CA ASN A 233 4.93 -22.55 -33.28
C ASN A 233 6.31 -22.55 -33.97
N GLU A 234 7.20 -21.62 -33.61
CA GLU A 234 8.58 -21.58 -34.14
C GLU A 234 9.40 -22.85 -33.85
N ALA A 235 9.08 -23.57 -32.76
CA ALA A 235 9.67 -24.86 -32.42
C ALA A 235 9.14 -26.03 -33.27
N LYS A 236 8.31 -25.76 -34.28
CA LYS A 236 7.65 -26.75 -35.15
C LYS A 236 6.68 -27.67 -34.43
N GLU A 237 6.17 -27.26 -33.28
CA GLU A 237 5.18 -28.00 -32.49
C GLU A 237 3.76 -27.54 -32.83
N ILE A 238 2.85 -28.48 -33.01
CA ILE A 238 1.43 -28.18 -33.26
C ILE A 238 0.80 -27.61 -31.99
N ILE A 239 0.22 -26.41 -32.12
CA ILE A 239 -0.45 -25.69 -31.03
C ILE A 239 -1.97 -25.67 -31.20
N PHE A 240 -2.47 -25.91 -32.41
CA PHE A 240 -3.90 -26.00 -32.70
C PHE A 240 -4.15 -26.81 -33.97
N SER A 241 -5.24 -27.57 -33.97
CA SER A 241 -5.79 -28.30 -35.12
C SER A 241 -7.31 -28.23 -35.06
N ASN A 242 -7.95 -27.97 -36.20
CA ASN A 242 -9.41 -28.00 -36.27
C ASN A 242 -9.95 -29.42 -36.53
N GLN A 243 -11.26 -29.59 -36.42
CA GLN A 243 -11.92 -30.88 -36.63
C GLN A 243 -11.63 -31.48 -38.01
N ALA A 244 -11.64 -30.67 -39.07
CA ALA A 244 -11.32 -31.13 -40.42
C ALA A 244 -9.87 -31.67 -40.54
N ALA A 245 -8.90 -31.07 -39.86
CA ALA A 245 -7.53 -31.60 -39.80
C ALA A 245 -7.47 -32.93 -39.03
N ASN A 246 -8.16 -33.03 -37.90
CA ASN A 246 -8.21 -34.26 -37.11
C ASN A 246 -8.79 -35.44 -37.90
N GLN A 247 -9.84 -35.18 -38.69
CA GLN A 247 -10.43 -36.19 -39.59
C GLN A 247 -9.48 -36.57 -40.73
N LEU A 248 -8.89 -35.58 -41.41
CA LEU A 248 -7.99 -35.81 -42.53
C LEU A 248 -6.77 -36.66 -42.14
N PHE A 249 -6.14 -36.38 -41.00
CA PHE A 249 -4.97 -37.11 -40.52
C PHE A 249 -5.30 -38.34 -39.66
N GLN A 250 -6.59 -38.68 -39.50
CA GLN A 250 -7.08 -39.85 -38.75
C GLN A 250 -6.68 -39.85 -37.26
N TYR A 251 -6.78 -38.69 -36.61
CA TYR A 251 -6.64 -38.53 -35.17
C TYR A 251 -8.03 -38.37 -34.52
N PRO A 252 -8.69 -39.48 -34.09
CA PRO A 252 -10.06 -39.43 -33.57
C PRO A 252 -10.20 -38.60 -32.29
N ASP A 253 -9.17 -38.60 -31.44
CA ASP A 253 -9.13 -37.84 -30.18
C ASP A 253 -8.51 -36.43 -30.37
N GLY A 254 -8.29 -36.02 -31.61
CA GLY A 254 -7.55 -34.82 -31.98
C GLY A 254 -6.05 -35.02 -32.06
N ILE A 255 -5.40 -34.18 -32.88
CA ILE A 255 -3.93 -34.17 -32.99
C ILE A 255 -3.35 -33.64 -31.67
N PRO A 256 -2.43 -34.37 -31.00
CA PRO A 256 -1.86 -33.92 -29.73
C PRO A 256 -1.15 -32.57 -29.85
N ASN A 257 -1.45 -31.68 -28.90
CA ASN A 257 -0.67 -30.46 -28.73
C ASN A 257 0.79 -30.84 -28.42
N ARG A 258 1.75 -30.15 -29.04
CA ARG A 258 3.21 -30.42 -29.00
C ARG A 258 3.72 -31.56 -29.88
N LEU A 259 2.88 -32.19 -30.69
CA LEU A 259 3.38 -33.08 -31.73
C LEU A 259 4.15 -32.27 -32.78
N SER A 260 5.33 -32.75 -33.19
CA SER A 260 6.11 -32.09 -34.25
C SER A 260 5.34 -32.13 -35.56
N ILE A 261 5.23 -30.98 -36.24
CA ILE A 261 4.57 -30.86 -37.54
C ILE A 261 5.18 -31.80 -38.59
N ASN A 262 6.48 -32.08 -38.48
CA ASN A 262 7.19 -32.97 -39.39
C ASN A 262 6.73 -34.44 -39.29
N ASN A 263 6.08 -34.83 -38.19
CA ASN A 263 5.53 -36.17 -38.03
C ASN A 263 4.24 -36.37 -38.84
N ILE A 264 3.57 -35.26 -39.19
CA ILE A 264 2.29 -35.27 -39.90
C ILE A 264 2.47 -34.77 -41.34
N LEU A 265 3.41 -33.86 -41.57
CA LEU A 265 3.62 -33.20 -42.86
C LEU A 265 5.09 -33.30 -43.28
N THR A 266 5.31 -33.82 -44.48
CA THR A 266 6.62 -33.77 -45.13
C THR A 266 6.61 -32.71 -46.22
N PHE A 267 7.36 -31.63 -45.99
CA PHE A 267 7.49 -30.50 -46.91
C PHE A 267 8.49 -30.83 -48.04
N HIS A 268 8.04 -31.52 -49.09
CA HIS A 268 8.85 -31.74 -50.30
C HIS A 268 8.60 -30.66 -51.34
N LYS A 269 9.65 -30.19 -52.06
CA LYS A 269 9.56 -29.05 -53.01
C LYS A 269 8.63 -29.28 -54.20
N SER A 270 8.34 -30.54 -54.57
CA SER A 270 7.58 -30.90 -55.76
C SER A 270 6.21 -31.53 -55.50
N SER A 271 5.95 -32.04 -54.29
CA SER A 271 4.67 -32.65 -53.88
C SER A 271 4.66 -32.86 -52.36
N PRO A 272 3.97 -32.03 -51.57
CA PRO A 272 3.89 -32.26 -50.14
C PRO A 272 3.06 -33.51 -49.82
N ILE A 273 3.46 -34.22 -48.77
CA ILE A 273 2.85 -35.49 -48.35
C ILE A 273 2.36 -35.34 -46.91
N GLY A 274 1.11 -35.75 -46.69
CA GLY A 274 0.52 -35.90 -45.37
C GLY A 274 0.67 -37.33 -44.87
N HIS A 275 0.90 -37.49 -43.57
CA HIS A 275 0.99 -38.78 -42.88
C HIS A 275 -0.14 -38.89 -41.86
N THR A 276 -0.94 -39.94 -41.99
CA THR A 276 -1.99 -40.25 -41.01
C THR A 276 -1.39 -40.75 -39.70
N ARG A 277 -2.18 -40.83 -38.62
CA ARG A 277 -1.79 -41.43 -37.34
C ARG A 277 -1.18 -42.84 -37.48
N ARG A 278 -1.59 -43.60 -38.51
CA ARG A 278 -1.11 -44.96 -38.79
C ARG A 278 0.11 -45.01 -39.72
N GLY A 279 0.64 -43.85 -40.14
CA GLY A 279 1.79 -43.74 -41.03
C GLY A 279 1.45 -43.88 -42.52
N ILE A 280 0.17 -43.91 -42.90
CA ILE A 280 -0.24 -43.95 -44.31
C ILE A 280 0.00 -42.57 -44.92
N SER A 281 0.78 -42.52 -46.00
CA SER A 281 1.09 -41.31 -46.75
C SER A 281 0.04 -41.03 -47.83
N PHE A 282 -0.35 -39.77 -48.00
CA PHE A 282 -1.25 -39.32 -49.05
C PHE A 282 -0.83 -37.95 -49.61
N PRO A 283 -1.09 -37.66 -50.91
CA PRO A 283 -0.72 -36.39 -51.51
C PRO A 283 -1.61 -35.26 -51.01
N ILE A 284 -1.00 -34.13 -50.63
CA ILE A 284 -1.71 -32.95 -50.14
C ILE A 284 -1.30 -31.70 -50.90
N LYS A 285 -2.17 -30.69 -50.89
CA LYS A 285 -1.82 -29.31 -51.17
C LYS A 285 -1.81 -28.54 -49.84
N ILE A 286 -0.75 -27.78 -49.60
CA ILE A 286 -0.58 -27.03 -48.36
C ILE A 286 -0.25 -25.57 -48.66
N GLU A 287 -0.95 -24.67 -47.98
CA GLU A 287 -0.71 -23.23 -48.03
C GLU A 287 -0.47 -22.74 -46.61
N CYS A 288 0.72 -22.19 -46.34
CA CYS A 288 1.12 -21.77 -45.01
C CYS A 288 1.39 -20.26 -44.96
N GLN A 289 0.86 -19.59 -43.94
CA GLN A 289 1.09 -18.17 -43.69
C GLN A 289 1.61 -17.94 -42.27
N LYS A 290 2.66 -17.13 -42.15
CA LYS A 290 3.16 -16.68 -40.85
C LYS A 290 2.21 -15.65 -40.26
N ASN A 291 1.75 -15.87 -39.04
CA ASN A 291 0.86 -14.96 -38.33
C ASN A 291 1.03 -15.10 -36.80
N ILE A 292 0.34 -14.29 -36.02
CA ILE A 292 0.33 -14.40 -34.55
C ILE A 292 -0.97 -15.09 -34.13
N PHE A 293 -0.86 -16.26 -33.52
CA PHE A 293 -2.00 -16.98 -32.97
C PHE A 293 -1.93 -16.97 -31.44
N LYS A 294 -2.98 -16.44 -30.79
CA LYS A 294 -3.06 -16.29 -29.32
C LYS A 294 -1.83 -15.62 -28.68
N GLY A 295 -1.22 -14.66 -29.38
CA GLY A 295 -0.04 -13.91 -28.91
C GLY A 295 1.31 -14.59 -29.15
N ILE A 296 1.33 -15.76 -29.81
CA ILE A 296 2.56 -16.50 -30.13
C ILE A 296 2.82 -16.41 -31.64
N PRO A 297 4.05 -16.05 -32.08
CA PRO A 297 4.44 -16.17 -33.49
C PRO A 297 4.26 -17.61 -33.96
N SER A 298 3.42 -17.78 -34.97
CA SER A 298 2.92 -19.08 -35.41
C SER A 298 2.83 -19.16 -36.92
N VAL A 299 2.76 -20.37 -37.46
CA VAL A 299 2.48 -20.61 -38.88
C VAL A 299 1.13 -21.30 -38.96
N ILE A 300 0.20 -20.69 -39.69
CA ILE A 300 -1.13 -21.23 -39.96
C ILE A 300 -1.05 -21.92 -41.31
N CYS A 301 -1.30 -23.22 -41.37
CA CYS A 301 -1.32 -24.01 -42.58
C CYS A 301 -2.72 -24.53 -42.87
N THR A 302 -3.19 -24.24 -44.08
CA THR A 302 -4.41 -24.77 -44.66
C THR A 302 -4.04 -25.94 -45.57
N ILE A 303 -4.66 -27.10 -45.35
CA ILE A 303 -4.30 -28.36 -46.00
C ILE A 303 -5.51 -28.92 -46.74
N HIS A 304 -5.29 -29.37 -47.97
CA HIS A 304 -6.29 -30.00 -48.81
C HIS A 304 -5.80 -31.38 -49.28
N ASP A 305 -6.66 -32.38 -49.18
CA ASP A 305 -6.42 -33.69 -49.81
C ASP A 305 -6.61 -33.57 -51.32
N VAL A 306 -5.58 -33.90 -52.09
CA VAL A 306 -5.63 -33.88 -53.56
C VAL A 306 -5.61 -35.29 -54.15
N THR A 307 -5.79 -36.34 -53.35
CA THR A 307 -5.74 -37.74 -53.81
C THR A 307 -6.67 -37.98 -55.00
N LYS A 308 -7.95 -37.62 -54.89
CA LYS A 308 -8.92 -37.76 -55.99
C LYS A 308 -8.60 -36.90 -57.21
N GLN A 309 -8.05 -35.70 -56.99
CA GLN A 309 -7.66 -34.81 -58.08
C GLN A 309 -6.48 -35.39 -58.85
N LYS A 310 -5.48 -35.91 -58.13
CA LYS A 310 -4.27 -36.50 -58.71
C LYS A 310 -4.58 -37.81 -59.42
N GLU A 311 -5.46 -38.65 -58.88
CA GLU A 311 -5.95 -39.86 -59.56
C GLU A 311 -6.69 -39.50 -60.86
N LYS A 312 -7.51 -38.44 -60.85
CA LYS A 312 -8.20 -37.96 -62.05
C LYS A 312 -7.23 -37.38 -63.09
N GLU A 313 -6.24 -36.61 -62.66
CA GLU A 313 -5.18 -36.08 -63.52
C GLU A 313 -4.31 -37.20 -64.12
N GLU A 314 -3.95 -38.21 -63.33
CA GLU A 314 -3.19 -39.37 -63.81
C GLU A 314 -4.02 -40.25 -64.76
N ASN A 315 -5.32 -40.41 -64.51
CA ASN A 315 -6.21 -41.13 -65.41
C ASN A 315 -6.40 -40.37 -66.74
N LEU A 316 -6.63 -39.05 -66.68
CA LEU A 316 -6.69 -38.20 -67.86
C LEU A 316 -5.36 -38.21 -68.63
N ARG A 317 -4.23 -38.21 -67.93
CA ARG A 317 -2.90 -38.33 -68.54
C ARG A 317 -2.73 -39.69 -69.22
N LYS A 318 -3.14 -40.80 -68.57
CA LYS A 318 -3.12 -42.13 -69.20
C LYS A 318 -4.00 -42.18 -70.46
N ILE A 319 -5.20 -41.59 -70.43
CA ILE A 319 -6.10 -41.53 -71.60
C ILE A 319 -5.55 -40.62 -72.72
N ALA A 320 -4.82 -39.55 -72.37
CA ALA A 320 -4.22 -38.64 -73.33
C ALA A 320 -3.00 -39.25 -74.05
N PHE A 321 -2.19 -40.05 -73.35
CA PHE A 321 -0.94 -40.63 -73.87
C PHE A 321 -1.03 -42.11 -74.28
N HIS A 322 -2.14 -42.81 -74.00
CA HIS A 322 -2.37 -44.20 -74.42
C HIS A 322 -3.70 -44.36 -75.17
N ASP A 323 -3.74 -45.28 -76.14
CA ASP A 323 -4.95 -45.60 -76.91
C ASP A 323 -5.92 -46.46 -76.07
N PRO A 324 -7.20 -46.05 -75.90
CA PRO A 324 -8.15 -46.73 -75.01
C PRO A 324 -8.57 -48.13 -75.47
N LEU A 325 -8.30 -48.54 -76.71
CA LEU A 325 -8.66 -49.86 -77.23
C LEU A 325 -7.50 -50.87 -77.22
N THR A 326 -6.24 -50.42 -77.25
CA THR A 326 -5.06 -51.31 -77.38
C THR A 326 -4.05 -51.18 -76.24
N GLY A 327 -4.13 -50.14 -75.40
CA GLY A 327 -3.25 -49.94 -74.24
C GLY A 327 -1.79 -49.57 -74.57
N LEU A 328 -1.46 -49.37 -75.85
CA LEU A 328 -0.14 -48.94 -76.30
C LEU A 328 0.00 -47.40 -76.24
N ALA A 329 1.24 -46.91 -76.11
CA ALA A 329 1.53 -45.48 -76.11
C ALA A 329 1.15 -44.87 -77.48
N LYS A 330 0.45 -43.73 -77.47
CA LYS A 330 0.29 -42.92 -78.67
C LYS A 330 1.65 -42.29 -78.96
N GLU A 331 2.30 -42.69 -80.05
CA GLU A 331 3.48 -41.98 -80.53
C GLU A 331 3.07 -40.52 -80.82
N CYS A 332 3.60 -39.60 -80.02
CA CYS A 332 3.54 -38.18 -80.36
C CYS A 332 4.48 -37.96 -81.54
N ALA A 333 3.93 -37.60 -82.70
CA ALA A 333 4.69 -37.03 -83.80
C ALA A 333 5.30 -35.68 -83.40
#